data_AF-E6SA83-F1
#
_entry.id   AF-E6SA83-F1
#
_cell.length_a   1.000
_cell.length_b   1.000
_cell.length_c   1.000
_cell.angle_alpha   90.00
_cell.angle_beta   90.00
_cell.angle_gamma   90.00
#
_symmetry.space_group_name_H-M   'P 1'
#
loop_
_entity.id
_entity.type
_entity.pdbx_description
1 polymer ?
#
loop_
_entity_poly.entity_id
_entity_poly.type
_entity_poly.pdbx_seq_one_letter_code
_entity_poly.pdbx_strand_id
1 'polypeptide(L)'
;MQASGYERGMGEPDQHDLREALKTVAVALKRAGRPFALIGGYGVWARGGPEPNHDADFLIAKEDAAEVAQALADQGLQVVQPPEDWLFKVFVDDALVDVIFRPAGTFADRSVVERATPLRVLSIEMPVMPATDLLVHRLNALTEHYCDFAVHVPVARALREQVDWDVVRRDTAHNDFAAALLFLLERLEIISSPEAPGVVNGATRLGPSPTST
;
A
#
# COMPACT_ATOMS: atom_id res chain seq x y z
N MET A 1 40.35 14.42 -17.77
CA MET A 1 39.74 13.10 -17.50
C MET A 1 39.08 13.18 -16.14
N GLN A 2 37.84 12.69 -16.09
CA GLN A 2 36.76 13.09 -15.18
C GLN A 2 36.97 12.72 -13.70
N ALA A 3 36.54 13.62 -12.82
CA ALA A 3 35.99 13.32 -11.50
C ALA A 3 35.16 14.55 -11.08
N SER A 4 33.87 14.55 -11.38
CA SER A 4 32.90 15.52 -10.86
C SER A 4 31.49 15.01 -11.12
N GLY A 5 30.77 14.63 -10.05
CA GLY A 5 29.35 14.32 -10.15
C GLY A 5 28.86 13.30 -9.13
N TYR A 6 29.13 13.50 -7.84
CA TYR A 6 28.42 12.79 -6.76
C TYR A 6 28.18 13.69 -5.55
N GLU A 7 27.90 14.97 -5.79
CA GLU A 7 27.45 15.89 -4.75
C GLU A 7 26.29 16.73 -5.30
N ARG A 8 25.09 16.14 -5.29
CA ARG A 8 23.87 16.91 -5.13
C ARG A 8 23.25 16.44 -3.82
N GLY A 9 23.44 17.23 -2.76
CA GLY A 9 22.83 16.96 -1.48
C GLY A 9 21.32 16.95 -1.65
N MET A 10 20.70 15.77 -1.57
CA MET A 10 19.25 15.65 -1.54
C MET A 10 18.79 16.11 -0.15
N GLY A 11 18.37 17.37 -0.04
CA GLY A 11 17.44 17.74 1.02
C GLY A 11 16.14 16.95 0.84
N GLU A 12 15.41 16.70 1.93
CA GLU A 12 14.06 16.15 1.80
C GLU A 12 13.24 17.08 0.88
N PRO A 13 12.66 16.58 -0.22
CA PRO A 13 11.85 17.40 -1.11
C PRO A 13 10.65 17.98 -0.34
N ASP A 14 10.23 19.19 -0.69
CA ASP A 14 9.04 19.79 -0.07
C ASP A 14 7.80 18.95 -0.40
N GLN A 15 6.82 18.91 0.51
CA GLN A 15 5.55 18.22 0.28
C GLN A 15 4.81 18.77 -0.95
N HIS A 16 5.01 20.05 -1.26
CA HIS A 16 4.48 20.64 -2.48
C HIS A 16 5.06 19.96 -3.73
N ASP A 17 6.38 19.75 -3.76
CA ASP A 17 7.10 19.16 -4.89
C ASP A 17 6.66 17.70 -5.11
N LEU A 18 6.46 16.93 -4.02
CA LEU A 18 5.95 15.56 -4.11
C LEU A 18 4.54 15.48 -4.70
N ARG A 19 3.64 16.41 -4.32
CA ARG A 19 2.28 16.47 -4.87
C ARG A 19 2.29 16.85 -6.35
N GLU A 20 3.15 17.77 -6.78
CA GLU A 20 3.31 18.12 -8.20
C GLU A 20 3.91 16.97 -9.01
N ALA A 21 4.92 16.27 -8.46
CA ALA A 21 5.51 15.09 -9.07
C ALA A 21 4.48 13.96 -9.25
N LEU A 22 3.72 13.64 -8.19
CA LEU A 22 2.65 12.64 -8.24
C LEU A 22 1.65 12.95 -9.34
N LYS A 23 1.19 14.21 -9.45
CA LYS A 23 0.25 14.64 -10.50
C LYS A 23 0.86 14.48 -11.90
N THR A 24 2.09 14.91 -12.07
CA THR A 24 2.82 14.85 -13.34
C THR A 24 2.98 13.41 -13.81
N VAL A 25 3.45 12.52 -12.93
CA VAL A 25 3.63 11.09 -13.25
C VAL A 25 2.28 10.41 -13.48
N ALA A 26 1.23 10.70 -12.69
CA ALA A 26 -0.10 10.14 -12.91
C ALA A 26 -0.66 10.49 -14.31
N VAL A 27 -0.49 11.73 -14.77
CA VAL A 27 -0.91 12.15 -16.12
C VAL A 27 -0.10 11.43 -17.20
N ALA A 28 1.21 11.28 -16.99
CA ALA A 28 2.08 10.59 -17.93
C ALA A 28 1.78 9.09 -18.04
N LEU A 29 1.47 8.44 -16.91
CA LEU A 29 1.02 7.04 -16.86
C LEU A 29 -0.29 6.84 -17.62
N LYS A 30 -1.26 7.75 -17.49
CA LYS A 30 -2.50 7.71 -18.29
C LYS A 30 -2.23 7.76 -19.79
N ARG A 31 -1.29 8.63 -20.22
CA ARG A 31 -0.91 8.76 -21.64
C ARG A 31 -0.17 7.54 -22.16
N ALA A 32 0.54 6.82 -21.31
CA ALA A 32 1.18 5.54 -21.66
C ALA A 32 0.15 4.44 -21.98
N GLY A 33 -1.11 4.58 -21.54
CA GLY A 33 -2.20 3.68 -21.93
C GLY A 33 -2.15 2.29 -21.29
N ARG A 34 -1.30 2.09 -20.28
CA ARG A 34 -1.21 0.84 -19.50
C ARG A 34 -1.90 0.99 -18.15
N PRO A 35 -2.51 -0.09 -17.60
CA PRO A 35 -3.04 -0.06 -16.24
C PRO A 35 -1.97 0.33 -15.23
N PHE A 36 -2.33 1.18 -14.29
CA PHE A 36 -1.51 1.55 -13.14
C PHE A 36 -2.41 1.78 -11.92
N ALA A 37 -1.82 1.82 -10.73
CA ALA A 37 -2.55 2.12 -9.50
C ALA A 37 -1.70 2.96 -8.55
N LEU A 38 -2.27 3.99 -7.95
CA LEU A 38 -1.66 4.70 -6.83
C LEU A 38 -1.65 3.75 -5.61
N ILE A 39 -0.45 3.52 -5.08
CA ILE A 39 -0.20 2.69 -3.89
C ILE A 39 0.53 3.51 -2.82
N GLY A 40 1.13 2.85 -1.82
CA GLY A 40 1.98 3.50 -0.82
C GLY A 40 1.25 4.51 0.06
N GLY A 41 2.01 5.46 0.60
CA GLY A 41 1.49 6.49 1.50
C GLY A 41 0.41 7.36 0.84
N TYR A 42 0.60 7.75 -0.41
CA TYR A 42 -0.37 8.56 -1.14
C TYR A 42 -1.65 7.80 -1.50
N GLY A 43 -1.57 6.49 -1.76
CA GLY A 43 -2.75 5.63 -1.92
C GLY A 43 -3.56 5.52 -0.62
N VAL A 44 -2.86 5.42 0.52
CA VAL A 44 -3.47 5.46 1.86
C VAL A 44 -4.15 6.81 2.12
N TRP A 45 -3.46 7.92 1.83
CA TRP A 45 -3.99 9.26 2.02
C TRP A 45 -5.23 9.53 1.15
N ALA A 46 -5.21 9.09 -0.12
CA ALA A 46 -6.35 9.15 -1.02
C ALA A 46 -7.60 8.43 -0.49
N ARG A 47 -7.42 7.45 0.41
CA ARG A 47 -8.51 6.72 1.09
C ARG A 47 -8.83 7.25 2.49
N GLY A 48 -8.29 8.40 2.88
CA GLY A 48 -8.57 9.05 4.17
C GLY A 48 -7.58 8.71 5.28
N GLY A 49 -6.45 8.09 4.95
CA GLY A 49 -5.33 7.92 5.87
C GLY A 49 -4.53 9.22 6.11
N PRO A 50 -3.50 9.16 6.98
CA PRO A 50 -2.58 10.28 7.19
C PRO A 50 -1.82 10.62 5.90
N GLU A 51 -1.51 11.90 5.72
CA GLU A 51 -0.72 12.36 4.58
C GLU A 51 0.75 11.92 4.72
N PRO A 52 1.37 11.35 3.67
CA PRO A 52 2.78 11.00 3.70
C PRO A 52 3.68 12.24 3.58
N ASN A 53 4.92 12.09 4.04
CA ASN A 53 6.01 13.05 3.89
C ASN A 53 7.18 12.49 3.05
N HIS A 54 6.96 11.36 2.38
CA HIS A 54 7.93 10.64 1.57
C HIS A 54 7.44 10.54 0.12
N ASP A 55 8.14 9.75 -0.67
CA ASP A 55 7.89 9.46 -2.07
C ASP A 55 6.44 9.02 -2.40
N ALA A 56 6.12 9.16 -3.68
CA ALA A 56 4.88 8.67 -4.26
C ALA A 56 5.12 7.35 -4.98
N ASP A 57 4.19 6.41 -4.80
CA ASP A 57 4.32 5.06 -5.35
C ASP A 57 3.19 4.75 -6.34
N PHE A 58 3.55 4.29 -7.53
CA PHE A 58 2.62 3.69 -8.48
C PHE A 58 2.93 2.21 -8.69
N LEU A 59 1.89 1.39 -8.78
CA LEU A 59 1.98 0.00 -9.15
C LEU A 59 1.63 -0.17 -10.63
N ILE A 60 2.44 -0.94 -11.35
CA ILE A 60 2.17 -1.40 -12.71
C ILE A 60 2.38 -2.92 -12.80
N ALA A 61 1.91 -3.52 -13.90
CA ALA A 61 2.15 -4.93 -14.16
C ALA A 61 3.59 -5.16 -14.63
N LYS A 62 4.21 -6.27 -14.21
CA LYS A 62 5.61 -6.58 -14.56
C LYS A 62 5.85 -6.68 -16.06
N GLU A 63 4.86 -7.20 -16.79
CA GLU A 63 4.83 -7.33 -18.24
C GLU A 63 4.81 -5.97 -18.96
N ASP A 64 4.30 -4.92 -18.30
CA ASP A 64 4.19 -3.57 -18.86
C ASP A 64 5.39 -2.68 -18.48
N ALA A 65 6.24 -3.11 -17.54
CA ALA A 65 7.29 -2.26 -16.96
C ALA A 65 8.24 -1.61 -17.97
N ALA A 66 8.73 -2.37 -18.96
CA ALA A 66 9.64 -1.83 -19.97
C ALA A 66 8.95 -0.81 -20.89
N GLU A 67 7.71 -1.08 -21.28
CA GLU A 67 6.94 -0.19 -22.15
C GLU A 67 6.52 1.08 -21.43
N VAL A 68 6.09 0.98 -20.16
CA VAL A 68 5.75 2.13 -19.34
C VAL A 68 7.00 2.99 -19.10
N ALA A 69 8.14 2.40 -18.74
CA ALA A 69 9.39 3.15 -18.55
C ALA A 69 9.78 3.92 -19.81
N GLN A 70 9.71 3.28 -20.99
CA GLN A 70 9.99 3.94 -22.27
C GLN A 70 8.98 5.05 -22.55
N ALA A 71 7.68 4.80 -22.37
CA ALA A 71 6.65 5.79 -22.62
C ALA A 71 6.73 7.01 -21.70
N LEU A 72 7.21 6.86 -20.47
CA LEU A 72 7.47 7.97 -19.56
C LEU A 72 8.71 8.76 -20.00
N ALA A 73 9.78 8.08 -20.43
CA ALA A 73 10.98 8.73 -20.98
C ALA A 73 10.68 9.49 -22.27
N ASP A 74 9.86 8.94 -23.17
CA ASP A 74 9.41 9.58 -24.41
C ASP A 74 8.57 10.84 -24.15
N GLN A 75 7.96 10.94 -22.97
CA GLN A 75 7.26 12.13 -22.50
C GLN A 75 8.18 13.17 -21.85
N GLY A 76 9.49 12.93 -21.83
CA GLY A 76 10.51 13.84 -21.28
C GLY A 76 10.75 13.69 -19.79
N LEU A 77 10.21 12.65 -19.14
CA LEU A 77 10.46 12.39 -17.72
C LEU A 77 11.82 11.72 -17.51
N GLN A 78 12.48 12.06 -16.41
CA GLN A 78 13.76 11.44 -16.04
C GLN A 78 13.50 10.07 -15.40
N VAL A 79 13.55 9.03 -16.22
CA VAL A 79 13.43 7.62 -15.78
C VAL A 79 14.80 7.05 -15.46
N VAL A 80 14.94 6.46 -14.28
CA VAL A 80 16.17 5.83 -13.79
C VAL A 80 15.87 4.38 -13.42
N GLN A 81 16.62 3.43 -13.98
CA GLN A 81 16.61 2.04 -13.52
C GLN A 81 17.68 1.88 -12.43
N PRO A 82 17.30 1.74 -11.16
CA PRO A 82 18.26 1.54 -10.09
C PRO A 82 18.65 0.04 -10.02
N PRO A 83 19.63 -0.38 -9.20
CA PRO A 83 20.03 -1.79 -9.10
C PRO A 83 18.93 -2.72 -8.59
N GLU A 84 17.89 -2.17 -7.95
CA GLU A 84 16.70 -2.87 -7.50
C GLU A 84 15.93 -3.51 -8.67
N ASP A 85 15.55 -4.77 -8.53
CA ASP A 85 14.85 -5.57 -9.53
C ASP A 85 13.32 -5.53 -9.38
N TRP A 86 12.78 -4.55 -8.66
CA TRP A 86 11.36 -4.45 -8.28
C TRP A 86 10.66 -3.15 -8.69
N LEU A 87 11.41 -2.15 -9.16
CA LEU A 87 10.88 -0.84 -9.58
C LEU A 87 11.76 -0.17 -10.64
N PHE A 88 11.26 0.92 -11.21
CA PHE A 88 12.09 2.01 -11.76
C PHE A 88 11.66 3.35 -11.14
N LYS A 89 12.55 4.33 -11.15
CA LYS A 89 12.36 5.64 -10.53
C LYS A 89 12.05 6.70 -11.57
N VAL A 90 11.17 7.63 -11.23
CA VAL A 90 10.86 8.80 -12.05
C VAL A 90 11.13 10.05 -11.22
N PHE A 91 12.00 10.92 -11.72
CA PHE A 91 12.29 12.20 -11.09
C PHE A 91 11.51 13.31 -11.79
N VAL A 92 10.87 14.16 -10.99
CA VAL A 92 10.26 15.42 -11.41
C VAL A 92 10.86 16.50 -10.51
N ASP A 93 11.72 17.33 -11.10
CA ASP A 93 12.61 18.24 -10.35
C ASP A 93 13.42 17.46 -9.29
N ASP A 94 13.31 17.80 -8.01
CA ASP A 94 13.98 17.10 -6.91
C ASP A 94 13.08 16.04 -6.22
N ALA A 95 11.84 15.87 -6.68
CA ALA A 95 10.90 14.90 -6.13
C ALA A 95 10.99 13.54 -6.84
N LEU A 96 10.90 12.47 -6.05
CA LEU A 96 10.98 11.09 -6.49
C LEU A 96 9.62 10.41 -6.50
N VAL A 97 9.34 9.68 -7.58
CA VAL A 97 8.20 8.78 -7.71
C VAL A 97 8.71 7.38 -8.05
N ASP A 98 8.35 6.39 -7.23
CA ASP A 98 8.67 4.99 -7.45
C ASP A 98 7.57 4.34 -8.29
N VAL A 99 7.95 3.66 -9.37
CA VAL A 99 7.05 2.87 -10.20
C VAL A 99 7.38 1.40 -10.03
N ILE A 100 6.58 0.76 -9.19
CA ILE A 100 6.78 -0.58 -8.64
C ILE A 100 6.05 -1.60 -9.51
N PHE A 101 6.69 -2.75 -9.73
CA PHE A 101 6.07 -3.90 -10.40
C PHE A 101 6.23 -5.21 -9.62
N ARG A 102 6.92 -5.16 -8.47
CA ARG A 102 7.09 -6.32 -7.57
C ARG A 102 6.86 -5.91 -6.10
N PRO A 103 5.64 -5.55 -5.70
CA PRO A 103 5.34 -5.16 -4.33
C PRO A 103 5.55 -6.35 -3.38
N ALA A 104 6.26 -6.11 -2.27
CA ALA A 104 6.51 -7.10 -1.22
C ALA A 104 7.00 -8.47 -1.76
N GLY A 105 7.89 -8.45 -2.77
CA GLY A 105 8.55 -9.65 -3.29
C GLY A 105 7.77 -10.46 -4.33
N THR A 106 6.52 -10.11 -4.62
CA THR A 106 5.69 -10.78 -5.64
C THR A 106 5.45 -9.88 -6.83
N PHE A 107 5.60 -10.40 -8.07
CA PHE A 107 5.30 -9.60 -9.25
C PHE A 107 3.80 -9.32 -9.35
N ALA A 108 3.45 -8.06 -9.64
CA ALA A 108 2.08 -7.70 -9.97
C ALA A 108 1.79 -8.07 -11.43
N ASP A 109 0.71 -8.81 -11.65
CA ASP A 109 0.10 -8.97 -12.96
C ASP A 109 -0.92 -7.84 -13.21
N ARG A 110 -1.41 -7.72 -14.45
CA ARG A 110 -2.45 -6.72 -14.78
C ARG A 110 -3.71 -6.88 -13.93
N SER A 111 -4.10 -8.11 -13.57
CA SER A 111 -5.33 -8.34 -12.80
C SER A 111 -5.25 -7.73 -11.39
N VAL A 112 -4.05 -7.68 -10.79
CA VAL A 112 -3.79 -6.97 -9.54
C VAL A 112 -3.98 -5.48 -9.71
N VAL A 113 -3.37 -4.90 -10.74
CA VAL A 113 -3.40 -3.46 -10.99
C VAL A 113 -4.81 -2.99 -11.34
N GLU A 114 -5.56 -3.78 -12.10
CA GLU A 114 -6.94 -3.49 -12.54
C GLU A 114 -7.98 -3.52 -11.40
N ARG A 115 -7.63 -4.01 -10.20
CA ARG A 115 -8.49 -3.86 -9.00
C ARG A 115 -8.59 -2.42 -8.52
N ALA A 116 -7.67 -1.55 -8.94
CA ALA A 116 -7.68 -0.16 -8.54
C ALA A 116 -8.94 0.57 -9.03
N THR A 117 -9.51 1.40 -8.16
CA THR A 117 -10.74 2.14 -8.43
C THR A 117 -10.45 3.63 -8.58
N PRO A 118 -11.08 4.34 -9.53
CA PRO A 118 -10.82 5.75 -9.74
C PRO A 118 -11.26 6.59 -8.54
N LEU A 119 -10.34 7.39 -7.99
CA LEU A 119 -10.60 8.41 -6.97
C LEU A 119 -10.05 9.77 -7.42
N ARG A 120 -10.62 10.87 -6.91
CA ARG A 120 -10.06 12.21 -7.11
C ARG A 120 -8.97 12.48 -6.09
N VAL A 121 -7.73 12.53 -6.55
CA VAL A 121 -6.53 12.85 -5.75
C VAL A 121 -5.93 14.13 -6.31
N LEU A 122 -5.84 15.20 -5.50
CA LEU A 122 -5.32 16.50 -5.93
C LEU A 122 -6.00 17.03 -7.22
N SER A 123 -7.32 16.87 -7.32
CA SER A 123 -8.14 17.23 -8.49
C SER A 123 -7.84 16.44 -9.78
N ILE A 124 -7.07 15.35 -9.68
CA ILE A 124 -6.85 14.39 -10.77
C ILE A 124 -7.58 13.09 -10.44
N GLU A 125 -8.45 12.64 -11.34
CA GLU A 125 -9.04 11.30 -11.25
C GLU A 125 -7.98 10.25 -11.56
N MET A 126 -7.60 9.41 -10.61
CA MET A 126 -6.58 8.38 -10.84
C MET A 126 -6.98 7.06 -10.18
N PRO A 127 -6.58 5.91 -10.74
CA PRO A 127 -6.82 4.61 -10.14
C PRO A 127 -6.07 4.50 -8.81
N VAL A 128 -6.77 4.24 -7.72
CA VAL A 128 -6.19 4.04 -6.38
C VAL A 128 -6.45 2.61 -5.93
N MET A 129 -5.41 1.92 -5.50
CA MET A 129 -5.49 0.53 -5.04
C MET A 129 -6.45 0.40 -3.84
N PRO A 130 -7.28 -0.67 -3.72
CA PRO A 130 -8.20 -0.84 -2.58
C PRO A 130 -7.49 -0.82 -1.22
N ALA A 131 -8.22 -0.39 -0.18
CA ALA A 131 -7.66 -0.26 1.17
C ALA A 131 -7.11 -1.60 1.71
N THR A 132 -7.80 -2.71 1.43
CA THR A 132 -7.36 -4.07 1.76
C THR A 132 -5.98 -4.37 1.17
N ASP A 133 -5.80 -4.19 -0.14
CA ASP A 133 -4.54 -4.43 -0.84
C ASP A 133 -3.42 -3.51 -0.36
N LEU A 134 -3.73 -2.22 -0.11
CA LEU A 134 -2.77 -1.27 0.47
C LEU A 134 -2.26 -1.76 1.83
N LEU A 135 -3.15 -2.30 2.67
CA LEU A 135 -2.76 -2.82 3.98
C LEU A 135 -1.98 -4.13 3.85
N VAL A 136 -2.38 -5.04 2.96
CA VAL A 136 -1.63 -6.28 2.66
C VAL A 136 -0.20 -5.95 2.20
N HIS A 137 -0.01 -5.01 1.26
CA HIS A 137 1.31 -4.60 0.81
C HIS A 137 2.18 -4.08 1.96
N ARG A 138 1.62 -3.22 2.83
CA ARG A 138 2.35 -2.65 3.97
C ARG A 138 2.73 -3.70 5.01
N LEU A 139 1.85 -4.66 5.29
CA LEU A 139 2.10 -5.72 6.26
C LEU A 139 3.11 -6.75 5.73
N ASN A 140 3.04 -7.10 4.45
CA ASN A 140 4.01 -8.01 3.84
C ASN A 140 5.41 -7.40 3.67
N ALA A 141 5.54 -6.07 3.72
CA ALA A 141 6.84 -5.39 3.74
C ALA A 141 7.52 -5.38 5.12
N LEU A 142 6.84 -5.81 6.19
CA LEU A 142 7.42 -5.83 7.53
C LEU A 142 8.54 -6.87 7.64
N THR A 143 9.67 -6.46 8.18
CA THR A 143 10.86 -7.30 8.43
C THR A 143 11.55 -6.88 9.72
N GLU A 144 12.56 -7.63 10.16
CA GLU A 144 13.38 -7.25 11.32
C GLU A 144 14.06 -5.87 11.20
N HIS A 145 14.33 -5.43 9.96
CA HIS A 145 14.92 -4.12 9.68
C HIS A 145 13.88 -3.01 9.49
N TYR A 146 12.63 -3.38 9.19
CA TYR A 146 11.55 -2.46 8.84
C TYR A 146 10.27 -2.90 9.55
N CYS A 147 10.23 -2.69 10.87
CA CYS A 147 9.08 -3.00 11.73
C CYS A 147 8.79 -1.85 12.70
N ASP A 148 8.22 -0.76 12.18
CA ASP A 148 7.75 0.36 12.99
C ASP A 148 6.23 0.44 13.00
N PHE A 149 5.59 -0.08 14.06
CA PHE A 149 4.13 -0.05 14.17
C PHE A 149 3.55 1.37 14.34
N ALA A 150 4.35 2.37 14.72
CA ALA A 150 3.88 3.74 14.91
C ALA A 150 3.30 4.33 13.62
N VAL A 151 3.84 3.95 12.45
CA VAL A 151 3.35 4.40 11.14
C VAL A 151 2.24 3.52 10.54
N HIS A 152 1.97 2.35 11.13
CA HIS A 152 0.94 1.43 10.65
C HIS A 152 -0.38 1.54 11.42
N VAL A 153 -0.33 1.74 12.73
CA VAL A 153 -1.53 1.83 13.58
C VAL A 153 -2.48 2.98 13.17
N PRO A 154 -2.01 4.21 12.89
CA PRO A 154 -2.89 5.29 12.43
C PRO A 154 -3.58 4.97 11.10
N VAL A 155 -2.89 4.30 10.19
CA VAL A 155 -3.44 3.92 8.88
C VAL A 155 -4.49 2.83 9.04
N ALA A 156 -4.20 1.78 9.80
CA ALA A 156 -5.16 0.73 10.11
C ALA A 156 -6.44 1.32 10.73
N ARG A 157 -6.30 2.26 11.66
CA ARG A 157 -7.44 2.94 12.29
C ARG A 157 -8.26 3.78 11.30
N ALA A 158 -7.58 4.52 10.42
CA ALA A 158 -8.24 5.38 9.43
C ALA A 158 -9.01 4.57 8.39
N LEU A 159 -8.43 3.45 7.93
CA LEU A 159 -9.00 2.63 6.86
C LEU A 159 -9.88 1.48 7.35
N ARG A 160 -10.09 1.32 8.66
CA ARG A 160 -10.70 0.11 9.25
C ARG A 160 -12.05 -0.34 8.67
N GLU A 161 -12.88 0.61 8.24
CA GLU A 161 -14.20 0.33 7.65
C GLU A 161 -14.14 0.00 6.15
N GLN A 162 -13.00 0.25 5.50
CA GLN A 162 -12.75 -0.01 4.08
C GLN A 162 -11.95 -1.30 3.85
N VAL A 163 -11.37 -1.86 4.91
CA VAL A 163 -10.47 -3.02 4.86
C VAL A 163 -11.27 -4.30 5.12
N ASP A 164 -11.08 -5.27 4.24
CA ASP A 164 -11.47 -6.66 4.49
C ASP A 164 -10.38 -7.32 5.36
N TRP A 165 -10.65 -7.40 6.66
CA TRP A 165 -9.69 -7.91 7.64
C TRP A 165 -9.45 -9.42 7.54
N ASP A 166 -10.40 -10.19 6.98
CA ASP A 166 -10.22 -11.62 6.76
C ASP A 166 -9.24 -11.88 5.61
N VAL A 167 -9.34 -11.07 4.54
CA VAL A 167 -8.38 -11.07 3.44
C VAL A 167 -6.99 -10.68 3.94
N VAL A 168 -6.87 -9.61 4.74
CA VAL A 168 -5.57 -9.20 5.31
C VAL A 168 -4.95 -10.33 6.13
N ARG A 169 -5.70 -10.95 7.04
CA ARG A 169 -5.20 -12.07 7.86
C ARG A 169 -4.70 -13.22 6.99
N ARG A 170 -5.48 -13.61 5.98
CA ARG A 170 -5.12 -14.73 5.10
C ARG A 170 -3.86 -14.42 4.29
N ASP A 171 -3.80 -13.23 3.68
CA ASP A 171 -2.78 -12.90 2.70
C ASP A 171 -1.46 -12.44 3.36
N THR A 172 -1.46 -12.17 4.67
CA THR A 172 -0.27 -11.89 5.48
C THR A 172 0.06 -12.98 6.50
N ALA A 173 -0.61 -14.15 6.44
CA ALA A 173 -0.50 -15.21 7.47
C ALA A 173 0.91 -15.78 7.65
N HIS A 174 1.78 -15.59 6.66
CA HIS A 174 3.16 -16.07 6.65
C HIS A 174 4.15 -15.10 7.31
N ASN A 175 3.74 -13.87 7.66
CA ASN A 175 4.59 -12.85 8.23
C ASN A 175 4.25 -12.61 9.72
N ASP A 176 5.14 -13.06 10.62
CA ASP A 176 4.95 -12.94 12.07
C ASP A 176 4.89 -11.49 12.57
N PHE A 177 5.55 -10.55 11.88
CA PHE A 177 5.45 -9.12 12.21
C PHE A 177 4.05 -8.58 11.89
N ALA A 178 3.46 -9.02 10.77
CA ALA A 178 2.07 -8.70 10.44
C ALA A 178 1.10 -9.30 11.47
N ALA A 179 1.33 -10.55 11.88
CA ALA A 179 0.54 -11.20 12.93
C ALA A 179 0.61 -10.43 14.26
N ALA A 180 1.80 -9.97 14.66
CA ALA A 180 1.98 -9.15 15.87
C ALA A 180 1.25 -7.81 15.79
N LEU A 181 1.27 -7.13 14.64
CA LEU A 181 0.51 -5.89 14.44
C LEU A 181 -1.00 -6.16 14.51
N LEU A 182 -1.52 -7.18 13.82
CA LEU A 182 -2.94 -7.52 13.84
C LEU A 182 -3.42 -7.83 15.27
N PHE A 183 -2.64 -8.59 16.04
CA PHE A 183 -2.89 -8.83 17.46
C PHE A 183 -2.95 -7.51 18.25
N LEU A 184 -2.00 -6.60 18.04
CA LEU A 184 -2.02 -5.29 18.69
C LEU A 184 -3.27 -4.48 18.31
N LEU A 185 -3.67 -4.47 17.04
CA LEU A 185 -4.88 -3.76 16.58
C LEU A 185 -6.16 -4.29 17.25
N GLU A 186 -6.27 -5.60 17.45
CA GLU A 186 -7.36 -6.21 18.22
C GLU A 186 -7.32 -5.77 19.68
N ARG A 187 -6.13 -5.78 20.30
CA ARG A 187 -5.96 -5.37 21.69
C ARG A 187 -6.29 -3.90 21.93
N LEU A 188 -6.14 -3.07 20.91
CA LEU A 188 -6.49 -1.65 20.90
C LEU A 188 -7.92 -1.38 20.44
N GLU A 189 -8.73 -2.42 20.21
CA GLU A 189 -10.12 -2.33 19.75
C GLU A 189 -10.26 -1.52 18.45
N ILE A 190 -9.24 -1.58 17.59
CA ILE A 190 -9.26 -0.96 16.25
C ILE A 190 -9.98 -1.87 15.26
N ILE A 191 -9.78 -3.17 15.41
CA ILE A 191 -10.37 -4.22 14.58
C ILE A 191 -11.02 -5.27 15.48
N SER A 192 -12.05 -5.92 14.97
CA SER A 192 -12.66 -7.05 15.66
C SER A 192 -11.68 -8.23 15.70
N SER A 193 -11.60 -8.88 16.86
CA SER A 193 -11.02 -10.22 16.91
C SER A 193 -11.87 -11.16 16.05
N PRO A 194 -11.25 -12.14 15.36
CA PRO A 194 -12.02 -13.18 14.70
C PRO A 194 -12.88 -13.85 15.78
N GLU A 195 -14.21 -13.90 15.58
CA GLU A 195 -15.06 -14.66 16.49
C GLU A 195 -14.50 -16.09 16.54
N ALA A 196 -14.09 -16.53 17.73
CA ALA A 196 -13.89 -17.95 17.95
C ALA A 196 -15.22 -18.63 17.59
N PRO A 197 -15.25 -19.67 16.73
CA PRO A 197 -16.48 -20.35 16.39
C PRO A 197 -17.21 -20.70 17.69
N GLY A 198 -18.41 -20.15 17.83
CA GLY A 198 -19.08 -19.97 19.11
C GLY A 198 -19.00 -21.20 19.99
N VAL A 199 -18.31 -21.09 21.12
CA VAL A 199 -18.55 -21.99 22.24
C VAL A 199 -19.95 -21.67 22.73
N VAL A 200 -20.91 -22.48 22.31
CA VAL A 200 -22.27 -22.46 22.82
C VAL A 200 -22.17 -22.76 24.32
N ASN A 201 -22.13 -21.72 25.15
CA ASN A 201 -22.26 -21.86 26.59
C ASN A 201 -23.70 -22.30 26.87
N GLY A 202 -23.97 -23.59 26.74
CA GLY A 202 -25.18 -24.26 27.19
C GLY A 202 -25.20 -24.31 28.71
N ALA A 203 -25.38 -23.16 29.35
CA ALA A 203 -25.73 -23.07 30.76
C ALA A 203 -27.15 -23.60 30.96
N THR A 204 -27.22 -24.89 31.26
CA THR A 204 -28.10 -25.56 32.23
C THR A 204 -29.40 -24.85 32.61
N ARG A 205 -30.54 -25.37 32.12
CA ARG A 205 -31.78 -25.39 32.92
C ARG A 205 -31.98 -26.80 33.46
N LEU A 206 -31.54 -27.02 34.70
CA LEU A 206 -32.02 -28.13 35.52
C LEU A 206 -33.53 -27.90 35.76
N GLY A 207 -34.37 -28.66 35.07
CA GLY A 207 -35.79 -28.73 35.36
C GLY A 207 -36.03 -29.41 36.72
N PRO A 208 -37.12 -29.08 37.43
CA PRO A 208 -37.39 -29.66 38.74
C PRO A 208 -37.69 -31.16 38.64
N SER A 209 -37.13 -31.93 39.57
CA SER A 209 -37.35 -33.38 39.71
C SER A 209 -38.83 -33.68 40.00
N PRO A 210 -39.41 -34.75 39.44
CA PRO A 210 -40.77 -35.15 39.77
C PRO A 210 -40.83 -35.78 41.17
N THR A 211 -41.72 -35.26 42.00
CA THR A 211 -42.16 -35.88 43.25
C THR A 211 -42.90 -37.18 42.97
N SER A 212 -42.44 -38.27 43.59
CA SER A 212 -43.12 -39.56 43.64
C SER A 212 -44.46 -39.46 44.39
N THR A 213 -45.52 -40.03 43.83
CA THR A 213 -46.67 -40.60 44.57
C THR A 213 -47.26 -41.73 43.74
#